data_AF-A0A7V5DDQ6-F1
#
_entry.id   AF-A0A7V5DDQ6-F1
#
_cell.length_a   1.000
_cell.length_b   1.000
_cell.length_c   1.000
_cell.angle_alpha   90.00
_cell.angle_beta   90.00
_cell.angle_gamma   90.00
#
_symmetry.space_group_name_H-M   'P 1'
#
loop_
_entity.id
_entity.type
_entity.pdbx_description
1 polymer ?
#
loop_
_entity_poly.entity_id
_entity_poly.type
_entity_poly.pdbx_seq_one_letter_code
_entity_poly.pdbx_strand_id
1 'polypeptide(L)'
;MQNAAPVKPLFISETAKSLYSKTYDSLLKKYGIAVKDHWVDTHLGKAHVIETGNPAGKPVVLLHAAGCSAAEWYANFEALGKDFHLYAVDMPGDAGKSELRKLPENIGDYAQTVLQILDFFELKRPTLLGHSIGGFFAAGFAITQPERVEKLILLSPV
;
A
#
# COMPACT_ATOMS: atom_id res chain seq x y z
N MET A 1 1.43 -30.55 8.84
CA MET A 1 1.31 -29.43 7.89
C MET A 1 -0.17 -29.22 7.64
N GLN A 2 -0.79 -28.19 8.23
CA GLN A 2 -2.19 -27.87 7.96
C GLN A 2 -2.27 -27.21 6.60
N ASN A 3 -3.08 -27.77 5.70
CA ASN A 3 -3.39 -27.15 4.42
C ASN A 3 -4.15 -25.85 4.70
N ALA A 4 -3.49 -24.70 4.50
CA ALA A 4 -4.15 -23.41 4.54
C ALA A 4 -5.31 -23.41 3.52
N ALA A 5 -6.47 -22.88 3.92
CA ALA A 5 -7.61 -22.76 3.03
C ALA A 5 -7.20 -21.96 1.77
N PRO A 6 -7.70 -22.32 0.57
CA PRO A 6 -7.33 -21.63 -0.65
C PRO A 6 -7.78 -20.17 -0.58
N VAL A 7 -6.87 -19.25 -0.92
CA VAL A 7 -7.20 -17.83 -1.03
C VAL A 7 -8.20 -17.67 -2.17
N LYS A 8 -9.39 -17.13 -1.86
CA LYS A 8 -10.39 -16.81 -2.87
C LYS A 8 -9.85 -15.66 -3.75
N PRO A 9 -9.99 -15.75 -5.08
CA PRO A 9 -9.63 -14.63 -5.95
C PRO A 9 -10.38 -13.36 -5.56
N LEU A 10 -9.66 -12.23 -5.51
CA LEU A 10 -10.24 -10.92 -5.24
C LEU A 10 -11.25 -10.51 -6.33
N PHE A 11 -10.95 -10.83 -7.59
CA PHE A 11 -11.80 -10.55 -8.73
C PHE A 11 -12.55 -11.81 -9.18
N ILE A 12 -13.83 -11.64 -9.52
CA ILE A 12 -14.70 -12.73 -9.99
C ILE A 12 -14.34 -13.28 -11.38
N SER A 13 -13.55 -12.53 -12.15
CA SER A 13 -13.05 -12.93 -13.47
C SER A 13 -11.85 -12.08 -13.89
N GLU A 14 -11.09 -12.56 -14.87
CA GLU A 14 -9.98 -11.79 -15.46
C GLU A 14 -10.47 -10.52 -16.16
N THR A 15 -11.66 -10.55 -16.76
CA THR A 15 -12.30 -9.36 -17.34
C THR A 15 -12.58 -8.31 -16.27
N ALA A 16 -13.08 -8.70 -15.09
CA ALA A 16 -13.31 -7.79 -13.98
C ALA A 16 -12.00 -7.20 -13.45
N LYS A 17 -10.95 -8.02 -13.31
CA LYS A 17 -9.59 -7.57 -12.95
C LYS A 17 -9.06 -6.54 -13.97
N SER A 18 -9.14 -6.86 -15.26
CA SER A 18 -8.70 -5.96 -16.33
C SER A 18 -9.47 -4.64 -16.36
N LEU A 19 -10.80 -4.68 -16.16
CA LEU A 19 -11.62 -3.48 -16.07
C LEU A 19 -11.23 -2.62 -14.86
N TYR A 20 -11.07 -3.23 -13.68
CA TYR A 20 -10.63 -2.53 -12.47
C TYR A 20 -9.28 -1.85 -12.68
N SER A 21 -8.27 -2.57 -13.18
CA SER A 21 -6.94 -2.01 -13.45
C SER A 21 -6.99 -0.85 -14.46
N LYS A 22 -7.82 -0.95 -15.51
CA LYS A 22 -8.00 0.14 -16.48
C LYS A 22 -8.65 1.37 -15.84
N THR A 23 -9.66 1.19 -14.99
CA THR A 23 -10.30 2.30 -14.28
C THR A 23 -9.34 2.97 -13.31
N TYR A 24 -8.56 2.16 -12.57
CA TYR A 24 -7.47 2.61 -11.71
C TYR A 24 -6.48 3.50 -12.47
N ASP A 25 -5.94 3.02 -13.59
CA ASP A 25 -4.94 3.75 -14.37
C ASP A 25 -5.53 5.00 -15.03
N SER A 26 -6.79 4.93 -15.45
CA SER A 26 -7.51 6.05 -16.04
C SER A 26 -7.75 7.18 -15.02
N LEU A 27 -7.99 6.84 -13.76
CA LEU A 27 -8.12 7.81 -12.68
C LEU A 27 -6.80 8.59 -12.50
N LEU A 28 -5.67 7.90 -12.35
CA LEU A 28 -4.38 8.54 -12.17
C LEU A 28 -3.99 9.40 -13.39
N LYS A 29 -4.22 8.88 -14.59
CA LYS A 29 -3.99 9.63 -15.84
C LYS A 29 -4.86 10.86 -15.96
N LYS A 30 -6.14 10.78 -15.57
CA LYS A 30 -7.08 11.92 -15.59
C LYS A 30 -6.58 13.10 -14.76
N TYR A 31 -5.89 12.84 -13.66
CA TYR A 31 -5.29 13.86 -12.80
C TYR A 31 -3.81 14.14 -13.12
N GLY A 32 -3.28 13.63 -14.22
CA GLY A 32 -1.90 13.90 -14.66
C GLY A 32 -0.82 13.35 -13.73
N ILE A 33 -1.15 12.36 -12.89
CA ILE A 33 -0.20 11.80 -11.92
C ILE A 33 0.74 10.84 -12.65
N ALA A 34 2.02 11.21 -12.73
CA ALA A 34 3.07 10.31 -13.18
C ALA A 34 3.44 9.34 -12.05
N VAL A 35 3.31 8.05 -12.31
CA VAL A 35 3.57 6.98 -11.34
C VAL A 35 4.51 5.93 -11.94
N LYS A 36 5.24 5.24 -11.07
CA LYS A 36 5.88 3.97 -11.41
C LYS A 36 5.26 2.87 -10.56
N ASP A 37 4.79 1.82 -11.21
CA ASP A 37 4.28 0.63 -10.54
C ASP A 37 5.46 -0.28 -10.15
N HIS A 38 5.42 -0.77 -8.92
CA HIS A 38 6.35 -1.75 -8.38
C HIS A 38 5.59 -2.96 -7.83
N TRP A 39 6.21 -4.13 -7.93
CA TRP A 39 5.68 -5.37 -7.35
C TRP A 39 6.71 -5.97 -6.40
N VAL A 40 6.40 -5.93 -5.12
CA VAL A 40 7.26 -6.42 -4.04
C VAL A 40 6.79 -7.80 -3.62
N ASP A 41 7.68 -8.80 -3.64
CA ASP A 41 7.37 -10.11 -3.07
C ASP A 41 7.36 -10.02 -1.53
N THR A 42 6.27 -10.48 -0.93
CA THR A 42 6.01 -10.46 0.51
C THR A 42 5.55 -11.84 0.99
N HIS A 43 5.48 -12.05 2.29
CA HIS A 43 5.03 -13.33 2.85
C HIS A 43 3.53 -13.61 2.57
N LEU A 44 2.72 -12.57 2.31
CA LEU A 44 1.31 -12.70 1.95
C LEU A 44 1.07 -12.88 0.44
N GLY A 45 2.07 -12.63 -0.40
CA GLY A 45 1.94 -12.61 -1.85
C GLY A 45 2.69 -11.43 -2.46
N LYS A 46 2.20 -10.87 -3.57
CA LYS A 46 2.89 -9.80 -4.29
C LYS A 46 2.19 -8.47 -4.06
N ALA A 47 2.84 -7.57 -3.31
CA ALA A 47 2.30 -6.24 -3.02
C ALA A 47 2.58 -5.30 -4.19
N HIS A 48 1.55 -4.61 -4.67
CA HIS A 48 1.68 -3.52 -5.61
C HIS A 48 1.92 -2.20 -4.88
N VAL A 49 2.89 -1.42 -5.34
CA VAL A 49 3.24 -0.11 -4.78
C VAL A 49 3.40 0.90 -5.92
N ILE A 50 2.81 2.08 -5.74
CA ILE A 50 3.03 3.24 -6.59
C ILE A 50 4.14 4.11 -6.00
N GLU A 51 5.18 4.34 -6.80
CA GLU A 51 6.20 5.38 -6.54
C GLU A 51 5.85 6.65 -7.32
N THR A 52 5.81 7.81 -6.63
CA THR A 52 5.58 9.13 -7.24
C THR A 52 6.14 10.26 -6.36
N GLY A 53 6.00 11.51 -6.80
CA GLY A 53 6.49 12.68 -6.08
C GLY A 53 7.96 13.00 -6.35
N ASN A 54 8.61 13.65 -5.39
CA ASN A 54 9.98 14.15 -5.52
C ASN A 54 10.99 13.06 -5.11
N PRO A 55 11.81 12.51 -6.04
CA PRO A 55 12.75 11.43 -5.71
C PRO A 55 13.84 11.81 -4.71
N ALA A 56 14.11 13.11 -4.53
CA ALA A 56 15.05 13.63 -3.54
C ALA A 56 14.36 14.03 -2.21
N GLY A 57 13.03 13.91 -2.15
CA GLY A 57 12.22 14.22 -0.98
C GLY A 57 12.32 13.15 0.11
N LYS A 58 11.85 13.49 1.32
CA LYS A 58 11.77 12.49 2.40
C LYS A 58 10.73 11.41 2.03
N PRO A 59 10.98 10.12 2.35
CA PRO A 59 10.08 9.05 1.99
C PRO A 59 8.82 9.04 2.89
N VAL A 60 7.66 8.93 2.25
CA VAL A 60 6.36 8.76 2.90
C VAL A 60 5.67 7.54 2.31
N VAL A 61 5.29 6.60 3.16
CA VAL A 61 4.49 5.44 2.78
C VAL A 61 3.03 5.70 3.10
N LEU A 62 2.17 5.53 2.10
CA LEU A 62 0.74 5.84 2.15
C LEU A 62 -0.07 4.53 2.17
N LEU A 63 -0.88 4.32 3.20
CA LEU A 63 -1.73 3.15 3.39
C LEU A 63 -3.21 3.55 3.29
N HIS A 64 -3.92 2.99 2.32
CA HIS A 64 -5.28 3.38 1.93
C HIS A 64 -6.38 2.90 2.90
N ALA A 65 -7.59 3.43 2.73
CA ALA A 65 -8.81 3.00 3.43
C ALA A 65 -9.40 1.72 2.85
N ALA A 66 -10.29 1.07 3.61
CA ALA A 66 -10.88 -0.21 3.24
C ALA A 66 -11.69 -0.11 1.94
N GLY A 67 -11.46 -1.03 1.00
CA GLY A 67 -12.17 -1.07 -0.29
C GLY A 67 -11.77 0.02 -1.28
N CYS A 68 -10.73 0.80 -0.98
CA CYS A 68 -10.20 1.82 -1.88
C CYS A 68 -9.08 1.22 -2.75
N SER A 69 -7.85 1.74 -2.59
CA SER A 69 -6.57 1.26 -3.13
C SER A 69 -5.55 2.40 -2.97
N ALA A 70 -4.29 2.17 -3.36
CA ALA A 70 -3.28 3.21 -3.46
C ALA A 70 -3.69 4.39 -4.36
N ALA A 71 -4.64 4.20 -5.29
CA ALA A 71 -5.16 5.28 -6.12
C ALA A 71 -6.02 6.30 -5.35
N GLU A 72 -6.46 6.02 -4.12
CA GLU A 72 -7.26 6.97 -3.33
C GLU A 72 -6.55 8.31 -3.15
N TRP A 73 -5.22 8.28 -3.11
CA TRP A 73 -4.35 9.43 -2.89
C TRP A 73 -4.20 10.34 -4.12
N TYR A 74 -4.93 10.10 -5.21
CA TYR A 74 -4.81 10.86 -6.47
C TYR A 74 -4.88 12.38 -6.26
N ALA A 75 -5.72 12.85 -5.34
CA ALA A 75 -5.90 14.28 -5.05
C ALA A 75 -4.81 14.85 -4.15
N ASN A 76 -4.02 13.99 -3.49
CA ASN A 76 -2.97 14.37 -2.55
C ASN A 76 -1.58 14.29 -3.17
N PHE A 77 -1.38 13.43 -4.17
CA PHE A 77 -0.08 13.18 -4.79
C PHE A 77 0.61 14.45 -5.30
N GLU A 78 -0.11 15.36 -5.96
CA GLU A 78 0.50 16.59 -6.48
C GLU A 78 1.01 17.49 -5.34
N ALA A 79 0.20 17.69 -4.30
CA ALA A 79 0.56 18.58 -3.19
C ALA A 79 1.70 17.99 -2.35
N LEU A 80 1.59 16.72 -1.97
CA LEU A 80 2.62 16.03 -1.17
C LEU A 80 3.90 15.78 -1.97
N GLY A 81 3.75 15.45 -3.25
CA GLY A 81 4.86 15.08 -4.13
C GLY A 81 5.81 16.22 -4.48
N LYS A 82 5.49 17.47 -4.11
CA LYS A 82 6.43 18.61 -4.23
C LYS A 82 7.64 18.42 -3.30
N ASP A 83 7.38 17.97 -2.07
CA ASP A 83 8.39 17.91 -1.01
C ASP A 83 8.79 16.48 -0.64
N PHE A 84 7.94 15.50 -0.93
CA PHE A 84 8.09 14.12 -0.46
C PHE A 84 8.22 13.12 -1.61
N HIS A 85 8.95 12.04 -1.34
CA HIS A 85 8.97 10.85 -2.19
C HIS A 85 7.89 9.88 -1.68
N LEU A 86 6.90 9.57 -2.50
CA LEU A 86 5.68 8.90 -2.07
C LEU A 86 5.66 7.45 -2.54
N TYR A 87 5.32 6.55 -1.61
CA TYR A 87 5.14 5.12 -1.85
C TYR A 87 3.73 4.71 -1.39
N ALA A 88 2.77 4.67 -2.31
CA ALA A 88 1.40 4.27 -1.99
C ALA A 88 1.21 2.77 -2.21
N VAL A 89 0.80 2.06 -1.15
CA VAL A 89 0.74 0.60 -1.13
C VAL A 89 -0.70 0.13 -1.33
N ASP A 90 -0.95 -0.76 -2.29
CA ASP A 90 -2.17 -1.57 -2.30
C ASP A 90 -2.04 -2.67 -1.25
N MET A 91 -2.80 -2.61 -0.17
CA MET A 91 -2.67 -3.59 0.91
C MET A 91 -3.16 -4.98 0.45
N PRO A 92 -2.34 -6.05 0.59
CA PRO A 92 -2.74 -7.38 0.14
C PRO A 92 -4.05 -7.86 0.77
N GLY A 93 -4.98 -8.29 -0.08
CA GLY A 93 -6.29 -8.80 0.35
C GLY A 93 -7.41 -7.76 0.34
N ASP A 94 -7.11 -6.51 0.02
CA ASP A 94 -8.11 -5.46 -0.23
C ASP A 94 -8.15 -5.08 -1.72
N ALA A 95 -9.03 -4.15 -2.09
CA ALA A 95 -9.10 -3.59 -3.43
C ALA A 95 -7.76 -2.97 -3.86
N GLY A 96 -7.32 -3.30 -5.07
CA GLY A 96 -6.03 -2.86 -5.61
C GLY A 96 -5.46 -3.86 -6.61
N LYS A 97 -4.19 -3.67 -6.98
CA LYS A 97 -3.45 -4.56 -7.89
C LYS A 97 -2.59 -5.61 -7.15
N SER A 98 -2.56 -5.58 -5.81
CA SER A 98 -1.85 -6.58 -5.01
C SER A 98 -2.43 -7.99 -5.17
N GLU A 99 -1.55 -8.99 -5.20
CA GLU A 99 -1.91 -10.40 -5.32
C GLU A 99 -1.76 -11.10 -3.97
N LEU A 100 -2.87 -11.50 -3.37
CA LEU A 100 -2.87 -12.29 -2.14
C LEU A 100 -2.71 -13.78 -2.45
N ARG A 101 -1.72 -14.42 -1.81
CA ARG A 101 -1.41 -15.86 -1.92
C ARG A 101 -1.58 -16.61 -0.60
N LYS A 102 -1.52 -15.90 0.53
CA LYS A 102 -1.77 -16.42 1.88
C LYS A 102 -2.73 -15.47 2.61
N LEU A 103 -3.73 -16.00 3.31
CA LEU A 103 -4.60 -15.16 4.14
C LEU A 103 -3.82 -14.60 5.35
N PRO A 104 -3.94 -13.30 5.64
CA PRO A 104 -3.43 -12.75 6.90
C PRO A 104 -4.30 -13.25 8.06
N GLU A 105 -3.65 -13.63 9.15
CA GLU A 105 -4.28 -14.13 10.37
C GLU A 105 -4.43 -13.03 11.43
N ASN A 106 -3.52 -12.05 11.42
CA ASN A 106 -3.52 -10.96 12.38
C ASN A 106 -2.79 -9.71 11.84
N ILE A 107 -2.79 -8.64 12.64
CA ILE A 107 -2.13 -7.38 12.29
C ILE A 107 -0.61 -7.51 12.06
N GLY A 108 0.04 -8.48 12.70
CA GLY A 108 1.47 -8.76 12.53
C GLY A 108 1.81 -9.21 11.10
N ASP A 109 0.89 -9.89 10.41
CA ASP A 109 1.08 -10.24 9.00
C ASP A 109 1.14 -8.99 8.12
N TYR A 110 0.25 -8.02 8.35
CA TYR A 110 0.28 -6.73 7.63
C TYR A 110 1.50 -5.90 8.00
N ALA A 111 1.90 -5.88 9.28
CA ALA A 111 3.13 -5.21 9.72
C ALA A 111 4.37 -5.81 9.03
N GLN A 112 4.43 -7.14 8.92
CA GLN A 112 5.52 -7.82 8.21
C GLN A 112 5.52 -7.50 6.71
N THR A 113 4.34 -7.39 6.08
CA THR A 113 4.23 -6.91 4.69
C THR A 113 4.76 -5.49 4.54
N VAL A 114 4.41 -4.56 5.45
CA VAL A 114 4.95 -3.20 5.44
C VAL A 114 6.47 -3.22 5.61
N LEU A 115 7.00 -4.02 6.54
CA LEU A 115 8.45 -4.19 6.73
C LEU A 115 9.17 -4.60 5.45
N GLN A 116 8.63 -5.62 4.76
CA GLN A 116 9.20 -6.14 3.51
C GLN A 116 9.18 -5.10 2.39
N ILE A 117 8.14 -4.26 2.33
CA ILE A 117 8.07 -3.13 1.41
C ILE A 117 9.12 -2.08 1.76
N LEU A 118 9.28 -1.72 3.03
CA LEU A 118 10.31 -0.78 3.46
C LEU A 118 11.71 -1.28 3.08
N ASP A 119 11.99 -2.57 3.33
CA ASP A 119 13.29 -3.16 3.05
C ASP A 119 13.56 -3.24 1.53
N PHE A 120 12.55 -3.55 0.70
CA PHE A 120 12.68 -3.56 -0.77
C PHE A 120 13.10 -2.20 -1.34
N PHE A 121 12.55 -1.11 -0.80
CA PHE A 121 12.89 0.25 -1.20
C PHE A 121 14.04 0.86 -0.37
N GLU A 122 14.69 0.06 0.48
CA GLU A 122 15.77 0.49 1.38
C GLU A 122 15.40 1.66 2.32
N LEU A 123 14.11 1.77 2.67
CA LEU A 123 13.57 2.81 3.52
C LEU A 123 13.85 2.49 5.00
N LYS A 124 14.83 3.21 5.57
CA LYS A 124 15.23 3.00 6.96
C LYS A 124 14.16 3.44 7.96
N ARG A 125 13.69 4.68 7.83
CA ARG A 125 12.71 5.32 8.74
C ARG A 125 11.79 6.29 7.98
N PRO A 126 10.87 5.82 7.13
CA PRO A 126 9.94 6.73 6.45
C PRO A 126 8.91 7.32 7.40
N THR A 127 8.19 8.32 6.92
CA THR A 127 6.90 8.69 7.52
C THR A 127 5.85 7.67 7.06
N LEU A 128 5.05 7.15 8.01
CA LEU A 128 3.88 6.33 7.69
C LEU A 128 2.63 7.18 7.81
N LEU A 129 1.80 7.17 6.77
CA LEU A 129 0.53 7.86 6.73
C LEU A 129 -0.55 6.84 6.38
N GLY A 130 -1.51 6.66 7.27
CA GLY A 130 -2.61 5.72 7.10
C GLY A 130 -3.97 6.39 7.21
N HIS A 131 -4.88 6.04 6.30
CA HIS A 131 -6.28 6.49 6.30
C HIS A 131 -7.21 5.34 6.69
N SER A 132 -8.11 5.56 7.66
CA SER A 132 -9.06 4.54 8.12
C SER A 132 -8.36 3.24 8.54
N ILE A 133 -8.66 2.11 7.89
CA ILE A 133 -7.97 0.83 8.11
C ILE A 133 -6.45 0.92 7.86
N GLY A 134 -6.02 1.77 6.93
CA GLY A 134 -4.60 2.05 6.71
C GLY A 134 -3.94 2.67 7.92
N GLY A 135 -4.69 3.44 8.73
CA GLY A 135 -4.25 3.94 10.02
C GLY A 135 -4.02 2.83 11.05
N PHE A 136 -4.91 1.82 11.08
CA PHE A 136 -4.75 0.63 11.91
C PHE A 136 -3.49 -0.17 11.51
N PHE A 137 -3.24 -0.34 10.21
CA PHE A 137 -2.01 -0.97 9.71
C PHE A 137 -0.76 -0.18 10.08
N ALA A 138 -0.77 1.14 9.88
CA ALA A 138 0.36 2.01 10.20
C ALA A 138 0.68 2.01 11.71
N ALA A 139 -0.35 2.07 12.56
CA ALA A 139 -0.19 1.99 14.01
C ALA A 139 0.31 0.61 14.46
N GLY A 140 -0.24 -0.48 13.91
CA GLY A 140 0.22 -1.84 14.20
C GLY A 140 1.69 -2.06 13.85
N PHE A 141 2.14 -1.53 12.71
CA PHE A 141 3.56 -1.51 12.36
C PHE A 141 4.38 -0.68 13.34
N ALA A 142 3.97 0.57 13.62
CA ALA A 142 4.73 1.46 14.50
C ALA A 142 4.85 0.96 15.95
N ILE A 143 3.88 0.19 16.46
CA ILE A 143 3.96 -0.44 17.77
C ILE A 143 5.00 -1.58 17.79
N THR A 144 5.11 -2.33 16.69
CA THR A 144 5.98 -3.50 16.60
C THR A 144 7.40 -3.18 16.13
N GLN A 145 7.57 -2.10 15.37
CA GLN A 145 8.83 -1.66 14.77
C GLN A 145 9.02 -0.13 14.92
N PRO A 146 8.96 0.45 16.15
CA PRO A 146 8.96 1.90 16.36
C PRO A 146 10.23 2.58 15.82
N GLU A 147 11.37 1.89 15.84
CA GLU A 147 12.64 2.37 15.31
C GLU A 147 12.66 2.49 13.78
N ARG A 148 11.72 1.86 13.08
CA ARG A 148 11.55 1.90 11.62
C ARG A 148 10.59 3.02 11.14
N VAL A 149 10.14 3.91 12.03
CA VAL A 149 9.22 5.00 11.69
C VAL A 149 9.81 6.36 12.11
N GLU A 150 9.82 7.36 11.21
CA GLU A 150 10.19 8.75 11.56
C GLU A 150 8.99 9.50 12.14
N LYS A 151 7.84 9.41 11.48
CA LYS A 151 6.57 10.03 11.90
C LYS A 151 5.41 9.10 11.56
N LEU A 152 4.37 9.15 12.37
CA LEU A 152 3.10 8.45 12.14
C LEU A 152 1.99 9.48 11.99
N ILE A 153 1.26 9.41 10.87
CA ILE A 153 0.12 10.27 10.56
C ILE A 153 -1.12 9.37 10.41
N LEU A 154 -2.13 9.60 11.24
CA LEU A 154 -3.36 8.81 11.26
C LEU A 154 -4.54 9.69 10.86
N LEU A 155 -5.16 9.37 9.72
CA LEU A 155 -6.34 10.06 9.22
C LEU A 155 -7.57 9.20 9.48
N SER A 156 -8.39 9.62 10.45
CA SER A 156 -9.62 8.92 10.84
C SER A 156 -9.43 7.41 11.08
N PRO A 157 -8.47 6.99 11.93
CA PRO A 157 -8.18 5.56 12.14
C PRO A 157 -9.38 4.84 12.77
N VAL A 158 -9.48 3.54 12.49
CA VAL A 158 -10.47 2.63 13.10
C VAL A 158 -10.02 2.08 14.45
#